data_AF-A0A822Y7U2-F1
#
_entry.id   AF-A0A822Y7U2-F1
#
_cell.length_a   1.000
_cell.length_b   1.000
_cell.length_c   1.000
_cell.angle_alpha   90.00
_cell.angle_beta   90.00
_cell.angle_gamma   90.00
#
_symmetry.space_group_name_H-M   'P 1'
#
loop_
_entity.id
_entity.type
_entity.pdbx_description
1 polymer ?
#
loop_
_entity_poly.entity_id
_entity_poly.type
_entity_poly.pdbx_seq_one_letter_code
_entity_poly.pdbx_strand_id
1 'polypeptide(L)'
;MAALTTQTLDICPQYYSPKLPAHMLSSSKKYEGSSDLVRLRYHMGPVLSSPINIYLIWYGKWNPSQKFIIKDFLLSISHNHRATASPSVSEWWSTTSLYTNQTGANVSRMVLIAKEYVDHLYSQGTHLTRL
;
A
#
# COMPACT_ATOMS: atom_id res chain seq x y z
N MET A 1 -3.66 -16.27 50.00
CA MET A 1 -3.71 -14.96 49.33
C MET A 1 -3.83 -15.24 47.84
N ALA A 2 -5.04 -15.10 47.28
CA ALA A 2 -5.38 -15.54 45.93
C ALA A 2 -4.93 -14.54 44.86
N ALA A 3 -4.43 -15.04 43.73
CA ALA A 3 -4.05 -14.25 42.56
C ALA A 3 -5.29 -13.92 41.72
N LEU A 4 -5.47 -12.63 41.41
CA LEU A 4 -6.53 -12.13 40.52
C LEU A 4 -6.09 -12.34 39.07
N THR A 5 -6.86 -13.11 38.32
CA THR A 5 -6.72 -13.30 36.87
C THR A 5 -7.61 -12.29 36.17
N THR A 6 -7.03 -11.30 35.48
CA THR A 6 -7.80 -10.30 34.72
C THR A 6 -8.06 -10.83 33.30
N GLN A 7 -9.34 -10.94 32.97
CA GLN A 7 -9.89 -11.48 31.73
C GLN A 7 -9.61 -10.54 30.54
N THR A 8 -9.06 -11.09 29.44
CA THR A 8 -8.78 -10.38 28.19
C THR A 8 -10.09 -10.12 27.43
N LEU A 9 -10.24 -8.92 26.88
CA LEU A 9 -11.43 -8.47 26.17
C LEU A 9 -11.75 -9.37 24.95
N ASP A 10 -12.88 -10.06 25.03
CA ASP A 10 -13.57 -10.68 23.90
C ASP A 10 -14.04 -9.58 22.94
N ILE A 11 -13.36 -9.44 21.79
CA ILE A 11 -13.79 -8.55 20.71
C ILE A 11 -14.18 -9.44 19.52
N CYS A 12 -15.48 -9.66 19.34
CA CYS A 12 -16.02 -10.19 18.09
C CYS A 12 -15.86 -9.13 16.98
N PRO A 13 -15.15 -9.41 15.88
CA PRO A 13 -15.06 -8.45 14.77
C PRO A 13 -16.40 -8.39 14.06
N GLN A 14 -17.16 -7.32 14.30
CA GLN A 14 -18.34 -7.02 13.48
C GLN A 14 -17.87 -6.51 12.11
N TYR A 15 -17.99 -7.38 11.11
CA TYR A 15 -17.80 -7.02 9.71
C TYR A 15 -18.99 -6.20 9.22
N TYR A 16 -18.86 -4.88 9.30
CA TYR A 16 -19.80 -3.96 8.68
C TYR A 16 -19.53 -3.86 7.18
N SER A 17 -20.38 -4.50 6.37
CA SER A 17 -20.43 -4.30 4.93
C SER A 17 -21.47 -3.21 4.62
N PRO A 18 -21.07 -2.00 4.20
CA PRO A 18 -22.03 -0.98 3.83
C PRO A 18 -22.83 -1.44 2.61
N LYS A 19 -24.15 -1.51 2.74
CA LYS A 19 -25.05 -1.76 1.60
C LYS A 19 -25.08 -0.50 0.73
N LEU A 20 -24.43 -0.57 -0.44
CA LEU A 20 -24.43 0.50 -1.42
C LEU A 20 -25.83 0.62 -2.07
N PRO A 21 -26.35 1.84 -2.26
CA PRO A 21 -27.63 2.04 -2.92
C PRO A 21 -27.59 1.55 -4.37
N ALA A 22 -28.63 0.80 -4.74
CA ALA A 22 -28.80 0.27 -6.09
C ALA A 22 -29.46 1.32 -6.99
N HIS A 23 -28.71 2.33 -7.46
CA HIS A 23 -29.05 3.03 -8.70
C HIS A 23 -27.86 3.88 -9.18
N MET A 24 -27.65 3.88 -10.50
CA MET A 24 -26.58 4.55 -11.26
C MET A 24 -25.29 3.75 -11.49
N LEU A 25 -25.41 2.51 -12.01
CA LEU A 25 -24.33 1.91 -12.79
C LEU A 25 -24.21 2.65 -14.14
N SER A 26 -23.67 3.87 -14.10
CA SER A 26 -23.22 4.59 -15.29
C SER A 26 -22.03 3.83 -15.88
N SER A 27 -22.14 3.42 -17.15
CA SER A 27 -21.10 2.85 -18.03
C SER A 27 -19.97 2.05 -17.34
N SER A 28 -19.98 0.72 -17.45
CA SER A 28 -18.86 -0.10 -16.98
C SER A 28 -17.56 0.24 -17.73
N LYS A 29 -16.66 0.94 -17.04
CA LYS A 29 -15.32 1.34 -17.48
C LYS A 29 -14.33 0.16 -17.43
N LYS A 30 -14.77 -1.04 -17.83
CA LYS A 30 -13.98 -2.29 -17.80
C LYS A 30 -12.64 -2.20 -18.56
N TYR A 31 -12.54 -1.25 -19.47
CA TYR A 31 -11.38 -1.03 -20.34
C TYR A 31 -10.69 0.32 -20.12
N GLU A 32 -11.11 1.09 -19.12
CA GLU A 32 -10.46 2.37 -18.80
C GLU A 32 -9.07 2.07 -18.24
N GLY A 33 -8.04 2.36 -19.03
CA GLY A 33 -6.64 1.97 -18.79
C GLY A 33 -6.02 1.06 -19.86
N SER A 34 -6.80 0.58 -20.84
CA SER A 34 -6.26 -0.14 -21.98
C SER A 34 -5.77 0.88 -23.03
N SER A 35 -4.50 1.29 -22.95
CA SER A 35 -3.84 1.99 -24.06
C SER A 35 -3.59 1.01 -25.21
N ASP A 36 -3.36 1.49 -26.44
CA ASP A 36 -2.95 0.63 -27.57
C ASP A 36 -1.65 -0.15 -27.26
N LEU A 37 -0.87 0.32 -26.28
CA LEU A 37 0.40 -0.25 -25.86
C LEU A 37 0.25 -1.27 -24.73
N VAL A 38 -0.84 -1.24 -23.94
CA VAL A 38 -1.01 -2.10 -22.76
C VAL A 38 -2.47 -2.57 -22.67
N ARG A 39 -2.68 -3.87 -22.89
CA ARG A 39 -3.99 -4.53 -22.73
C ARG A 39 -4.28 -4.89 -21.26
N LEU A 40 -4.22 -3.90 -20.36
CA LEU A 40 -4.53 -4.12 -18.95
C LEU A 40 -6.05 -4.05 -18.74
N ARG A 41 -6.66 -5.18 -18.37
CA ARG A 41 -8.08 -5.22 -18.00
C ARG A 41 -8.22 -4.83 -16.53
N TYR A 42 -8.91 -3.72 -16.26
CA TYR A 42 -9.24 -3.35 -14.90
C TYR A 42 -10.36 -4.27 -14.37
N HIS A 43 -10.11 -4.90 -13.22
CA HIS A 43 -11.01 -5.90 -12.62
C HIS A 43 -12.08 -5.29 -11.73
N MET A 44 -12.29 -3.97 -11.80
CA MET A 44 -13.29 -3.23 -11.02
C MET A 44 -13.06 -3.25 -9.50
N GLY A 45 -11.86 -3.60 -9.03
CA GLY A 45 -11.52 -3.59 -7.61
C GLY A 45 -11.04 -2.24 -7.10
N PRO A 46 -11.07 -1.99 -5.78
CA PRO A 46 -10.57 -0.75 -5.21
C PRO A 46 -9.09 -0.51 -5.57
N VAL A 47 -8.72 0.76 -5.71
CA VAL A 47 -7.32 1.20 -5.84
C VAL A 47 -6.93 2.01 -4.60
N LEU A 48 -5.64 2.11 -4.32
CA LEU A 48 -5.12 2.92 -3.22
C LEU A 48 -5.24 4.42 -3.56
N SER A 49 -6.43 5.00 -3.42
CA SER A 49 -6.72 6.39 -3.80
C SER A 49 -6.62 7.39 -2.65
N SER A 50 -6.36 6.92 -1.42
CA SER A 50 -6.16 7.75 -0.23
C SER A 50 -4.66 7.86 0.12
N PRO A 51 -4.25 8.78 1.02
CA PRO A 51 -2.88 8.80 1.54
C PRO A 51 -2.47 7.42 2.08
N ILE A 52 -1.28 6.97 1.69
CA ILE A 52 -0.76 5.63 1.95
C ILE A 52 0.30 5.71 3.06
N ASN A 53 -0.01 5.09 4.20
CA ASN A 53 0.93 4.95 5.30
C ASN A 53 1.63 3.59 5.20
N ILE A 54 2.97 3.61 5.09
CA ILE A 54 3.80 2.41 5.07
C ILE A 54 4.40 2.19 6.47
N TYR A 55 4.24 0.97 6.97
CA TYR A 55 4.83 0.50 8.22
C TYR A 55 5.92 -0.53 7.87
N LEU A 56 7.18 -0.16 8.05
CA LEU A 56 8.32 -1.02 7.69
C LEU A 56 8.78 -1.84 8.88
N ILE A 57 9.06 -3.12 8.62
CA ILE A 57 9.73 -4.02 9.57
C ILE A 57 11.07 -4.43 8.95
N TRP A 58 12.17 -3.95 9.53
CA TRP A 58 13.53 -4.35 9.20
C TRP A 58 13.86 -5.63 9.95
N TYR A 59 13.51 -6.77 9.35
CA TYR A 59 13.78 -8.08 9.91
C TYR A 59 15.20 -8.54 9.58
N GLY A 60 16.05 -8.65 10.59
CA GLY A 60 17.46 -9.01 10.50
C GLY A 60 18.44 -7.84 10.53
N LYS A 61 19.69 -8.14 10.18
CA LYS A 61 20.79 -7.16 10.18
C LYS A 61 20.84 -6.39 8.86
N TRP A 62 20.16 -5.25 8.83
CA TRP A 62 20.11 -4.35 7.69
C TRP A 62 21.11 -3.19 7.81
N ASN A 63 21.96 -3.01 6.81
CA ASN A 63 22.91 -1.89 6.78
C ASN A 63 22.17 -0.56 6.55
N PRO A 64 22.65 0.57 7.12
CA PRO A 64 22.03 1.89 6.91
C PRO A 64 21.85 2.25 5.43
N SER A 65 22.85 1.97 4.58
CA SER A 65 22.78 2.24 3.13
C SER A 65 21.69 1.43 2.43
N GLN A 66 21.46 0.17 2.84
CA GLN A 66 20.40 -0.67 2.28
C GLN A 66 19.02 -0.14 2.67
N LYS A 67 18.85 0.23 3.95
CA LYS A 67 17.62 0.88 4.43
C LYS A 67 17.35 2.17 3.67
N PHE A 68 18.39 2.98 3.45
CA PHE A 68 18.28 4.23 2.71
C PHE A 68 17.76 4.00 1.29
N ILE A 69 18.36 3.07 0.54
CA ILE A 69 17.95 2.74 -0.84
C ILE A 69 16.47 2.31 -0.89
N ILE A 70 16.04 1.45 0.04
CA ILE A 70 14.64 1.00 0.10
C ILE A 70 13.70 2.17 0.42
N LYS A 71 14.07 3.02 1.37
CA LYS A 71 13.25 4.20 1.71
C LYS A 71 13.18 5.19 0.56
N ASP A 72 14.29 5.45 -0.14
CA ASP A 72 14.34 6.30 -1.32
C ASP A 72 13.43 5.77 -2.44
N PHE A 73 13.47 4.45 -2.69
CA PHE A 73 12.56 3.79 -3.62
C PHE A 73 11.08 3.94 -3.22
N LEU A 74 10.73 3.69 -1.96
CA LEU A 74 9.34 3.82 -1.49
C LEU A 74 8.85 5.27 -1.57
N LEU A 75 9.71 6.22 -1.23
CA LEU A 75 9.37 7.65 -1.31
C LEU A 75 9.33 8.16 -2.75
N SER A 76 9.97 7.48 -3.71
CA SER A 76 9.88 7.80 -5.14
C SER A 76 8.47 7.69 -5.72
N ILE A 77 7.56 6.95 -5.06
CA ILE A 77 6.13 6.90 -5.43
C ILE A 77 5.49 8.29 -5.32
N SER A 78 5.96 9.10 -4.37
CA SER A 78 5.41 10.43 -4.13
C SER A 78 5.86 11.45 -5.18
N HIS A 79 4.95 12.31 -5.63
CA HIS A 79 5.21 13.31 -6.67
C HIS A 79 6.34 14.29 -6.31
N ASN A 80 6.51 14.57 -5.02
CA ASN A 80 7.47 15.54 -4.51
C ASN A 80 8.85 14.95 -4.19
N HIS A 81 9.12 13.70 -4.59
CA HIS A 81 10.46 13.15 -4.45
C HIS A 81 11.37 13.87 -5.45
N ARG A 82 12.29 14.70 -4.91
CA ARG A 82 13.36 15.50 -5.57
C ARG A 82 13.31 15.51 -7.09
N ALA A 83 13.22 16.68 -7.74
CA ALA A 83 13.31 16.80 -9.19
C ALA A 83 14.52 16.01 -9.75
N THR A 84 14.24 14.81 -10.27
CA THR A 84 15.22 13.88 -10.80
C THR A 84 15.25 14.04 -12.30
N ALA A 85 16.44 13.99 -12.90
CA ALA A 85 16.57 13.93 -14.33
C ALA A 85 15.86 12.69 -14.88
N SER A 86 15.12 12.84 -15.97
CA SER A 86 14.52 11.73 -16.68
C SER A 86 15.59 10.89 -17.39
N PRO A 87 15.43 9.56 -17.43
CA PRO A 87 14.34 8.77 -16.84
C PRO A 87 14.53 8.50 -15.33
N SER A 88 13.43 8.47 -14.57
CA SER A 88 13.49 8.17 -13.13
C SER A 88 12.36 7.25 -12.63
N VAL A 89 12.55 6.66 -11.45
CA VAL A 89 11.53 5.80 -10.82
C VAL A 89 10.27 6.60 -10.47
N SER A 90 10.43 7.85 -10.02
CA SER A 90 9.29 8.74 -9.73
C SER A 90 8.51 9.13 -10.99
N GLU A 91 9.20 9.28 -12.12
CA GLU A 91 8.57 9.46 -13.43
C GLU A 91 7.80 8.20 -13.85
N TRP A 92 8.34 7.00 -13.64
CA TRP A 92 7.61 5.75 -13.90
C TRP A 92 6.32 5.65 -13.05
N TRP A 93 6.36 6.05 -11.78
CA TRP A 93 5.17 6.11 -10.92
C TRP A 93 4.12 7.12 -11.41
N SER A 94 4.48 8.11 -12.23
CA SER A 94 3.52 9.06 -12.80
C SER A 94 2.47 8.38 -13.68
N THR A 95 2.87 7.36 -14.45
CA THR A 95 1.95 6.57 -15.26
C THR A 95 0.95 5.82 -14.38
N THR A 96 1.37 5.31 -13.21
CA THR A 96 0.47 4.59 -12.31
C THR A 96 -0.65 5.47 -11.74
N SER A 97 -0.40 6.77 -11.57
CA SER A 97 -1.42 7.73 -11.11
C SER A 97 -2.48 8.08 -12.16
N LEU A 98 -2.36 7.56 -13.39
CA LEU A 98 -3.38 7.69 -14.43
C LEU A 98 -4.48 6.63 -14.30
N TYR A 99 -4.24 5.55 -13.52
CA TYR A 99 -5.25 4.54 -13.27
C TYR A 99 -6.25 4.99 -12.21
N THR A 100 -7.52 4.66 -12.44
CA THR A 100 -8.64 5.07 -11.60
C THR A 100 -9.44 3.87 -11.11
N ASN A 101 -10.13 4.05 -9.99
CA ASN A 101 -11.16 3.09 -9.58
C ASN A 101 -12.51 3.37 -10.27
N GLN A 102 -13.54 2.57 -9.93
CA GLN A 102 -14.90 2.77 -10.43
C GLN A 102 -15.52 4.14 -10.08
N THR A 103 -15.01 4.84 -9.07
CA THR A 103 -15.49 6.18 -8.67
C THR A 103 -14.73 7.30 -9.40
N GLY A 104 -13.78 6.95 -10.29
CA GLY A 104 -12.91 7.92 -10.97
C GLY A 104 -11.78 8.46 -10.08
N ALA A 105 -11.57 7.92 -8.89
CA ALA A 105 -10.46 8.33 -8.03
C ALA A 105 -9.16 7.66 -8.49
N ASN A 106 -8.13 8.48 -8.70
CA ASN A 106 -6.82 8.03 -9.16
C ASN A 106 -6.06 7.28 -8.06
N VAL A 107 -5.07 6.48 -8.47
CA VAL A 107 -4.06 5.96 -7.55
C VAL A 107 -3.32 7.13 -6.88
N SER A 108 -3.24 7.08 -5.56
CA SER A 108 -2.60 8.08 -4.72
C SER A 108 -1.08 8.06 -4.90
N ARG A 109 -0.51 9.27 -5.08
CA ARG A 109 0.94 9.54 -5.04
C ARG A 109 1.34 10.17 -3.71
N MET A 110 0.56 9.95 -2.65
CA MET A 110 0.85 10.45 -1.31
C MET A 110 1.27 9.27 -0.44
N VAL A 111 2.57 8.99 -0.40
CA VAL A 111 3.15 7.91 0.39
C VAL A 111 3.96 8.49 1.55
N LEU A 112 3.71 7.99 2.76
CA LEU A 112 4.44 8.31 3.97
C LEU A 112 4.97 7.03 4.61
N ILE A 113 6.24 7.02 5.03
CA ILE A 113 6.75 6.03 5.96
C ILE A 113 6.29 6.44 7.36
N ALA A 114 5.21 5.84 7.84
CA ALA A 114 4.57 6.23 9.10
C ALA A 114 5.29 5.67 10.32
N LYS A 115 5.88 4.47 10.21
CA LYS A 115 6.65 3.84 11.28
C LYS A 115 7.68 2.86 10.72
N GLU A 116 8.80 2.77 11.44
CA GLU A 116 9.82 1.75 11.21
C GLU A 116 10.01 0.95 12.50
N TYR A 117 10.14 -0.37 12.37
CA TYR A 117 10.51 -1.28 13.45
C TYR A 117 11.73 -2.11 13.02
N VAL A 118 12.65 -2.37 13.94
CA VAL A 118 13.87 -3.15 13.67
C VAL A 118 13.90 -4.37 14.57
N ASP A 119 13.87 -5.55 13.95
CA ASP A 119 14.09 -6.82 14.62
C ASP A 119 15.44 -7.38 14.19
N HIS A 120 16.50 -6.97 14.88
CA HIS A 120 17.87 -7.39 14.57
C HIS A 120 18.20 -8.81 15.05
N LEU A 121 17.34 -9.41 15.89
CA LEU A 121 17.56 -10.70 16.53
C LEU A 121 16.92 -11.87 15.78
N TYR A 122 16.18 -11.60 14.70
CA TYR A 122 15.43 -12.63 13.97
C TYR A 122 14.43 -13.33 14.90
N SER A 123 13.47 -12.59 15.49
CA SER A 123 12.55 -13.13 16.51
C SER A 123 11.70 -14.34 16.06
N GLN A 124 11.58 -14.58 14.75
CA GLN A 124 10.88 -15.71 14.12
C GLN A 124 11.86 -16.69 13.42
N GLY A 125 13.15 -16.64 13.75
CA GLY A 125 14.21 -17.42 13.10
C GLY A 125 14.72 -16.82 11.79
N THR A 126 15.74 -17.43 11.20
CA THR A 126 16.43 -16.90 10.00
C THR A 126 15.66 -17.15 8.70
N HIS A 127 14.58 -17.92 8.73
CA HIS A 127 13.74 -18.25 7.58
C HIS A 127 12.28 -17.93 7.90
N LEU A 128 11.66 -17.08 7.08
CA LEU A 128 10.24 -16.80 7.13
C LEU A 128 9.51 -17.70 6.13
N THR A 129 8.45 -18.38 6.57
CA THR A 129 7.57 -19.16 5.68
C THR A 129 6.20 -18.50 5.63
N ARG A 130 5.57 -18.56 4.46
CA ARG A 130 4.16 -18.19 4.30
C ARG A 130 3.33 -19.43 4.64
N LEU A 131 2.39 -19.30 5.57
CA LEU A 131 1.37 -20.32 5.83
C LEU A 131 0.44 -20.49 4.62
#